data_AF-A0A961QLD7-F1
#
_entry.id   AF-A0A961QLD7-F1
#
_cell.length_a   1.000
_cell.length_b   1.000
_cell.length_c   1.000
_cell.angle_alpha   90.00
_cell.angle_beta   90.00
_cell.angle_gamma   90.00
#
_symmetry.space_group_name_H-M   'P 1'
#
loop_
_entity.id
_entity.type
_entity.pdbx_description
1 polymer ?
#
loop_
_entity_poly.entity_id
_entity_poly.type
_entity_poly.pdbx_seq_one_letter_code
_entity_poly.pdbx_strand_id
1 'polypeptide(L)'
;MTEGANAKFQKRVFSGIQPSGGLTLGNYLGAIKRFVEMQDTGIETVYCVVDMHAITVWQDPEALRRQTRELAAGYFAAGLNPEKSILFNQS
;
A
#
# COMPACT_ATOMS: atom_id res chain seq x y z
N MET A 1 -13.68 40.99 -9.55
CA MET A 1 -12.78 39.97 -10.14
C MET A 1 -12.21 39.18 -8.98
N THR A 2 -12.81 38.05 -8.63
CA THR A 2 -12.34 37.20 -7.53
C THR A 2 -11.28 36.25 -8.08
N GLU A 3 -10.02 36.46 -7.69
CA GLU A 3 -8.95 35.49 -7.89
C GLU A 3 -9.34 34.20 -7.17
N GLY A 4 -9.68 33.16 -7.94
CA GLY A 4 -9.86 31.82 -7.42
C GLY A 4 -8.52 31.33 -6.88
N ALA A 5 -8.46 31.06 -5.58
CA ALA A 5 -7.30 30.46 -4.94
C ALA A 5 -6.92 29.19 -5.72
N ASN A 6 -5.79 29.23 -6.40
CA ASN A 6 -5.25 28.09 -7.14
C ASN A 6 -4.69 27.11 -6.11
N ALA A 7 -5.57 26.29 -5.54
CA ALA A 7 -5.18 25.25 -4.59
C ALA A 7 -4.16 24.33 -5.29
N LYS A 8 -2.90 24.39 -4.86
CA LYS A 8 -1.86 23.47 -5.34
C LYS A 8 -2.23 22.06 -4.88
N PHE A 9 -2.79 21.26 -5.77
CA PHE A 9 -3.04 19.85 -5.52
C PHE A 9 -1.71 19.09 -5.44
N GLN A 10 -1.46 18.46 -4.30
CA GLN A 10 -0.31 17.59 -4.14
C GLN A 10 -0.54 16.30 -4.95
N LYS A 11 0.45 15.92 -5.77
CA LYS A 11 0.38 14.66 -6.49
C LYS A 11 0.39 13.51 -5.48
N ARG A 12 -0.56 12.58 -5.62
CA ARG A 12 -0.70 11.41 -4.76
C ARG A 12 -0.83 10.15 -5.60
N VAL A 13 -0.22 9.07 -5.12
CA VAL A 13 -0.39 7.72 -5.66
C VAL A 13 -1.14 6.89 -4.64
N PHE A 14 -2.17 6.19 -5.10
CA PHE A 14 -2.90 5.20 -4.32
C PHE A 14 -2.71 3.82 -4.95
N SER A 15 -2.36 2.82 -4.15
CA SER A 15 -2.23 1.44 -4.59
C SER A 15 -2.90 0.47 -3.62
N GLY A 16 -3.82 -0.34 -4.14
CA GLY A 16 -4.45 -1.44 -3.40
C GLY A 16 -3.67 -2.74 -3.62
N ILE A 17 -3.32 -3.43 -2.53
CA ILE A 17 -2.55 -4.68 -2.57
C ILE A 17 -3.35 -5.77 -1.86
N GLN A 18 -3.66 -6.84 -2.59
CA GLN A 18 -4.42 -7.95 -2.04
C GLN A 18 -3.54 -8.84 -1.15
N PRO A 19 -3.98 -9.20 0.06
CA PRO A 19 -3.30 -10.20 0.87
C PRO A 19 -3.60 -11.59 0.28
N SER A 20 -2.74 -12.05 -0.63
CA SER A 20 -2.86 -13.37 -1.28
C SER A 20 -2.02 -14.47 -0.61
N GLY A 21 -1.19 -14.10 0.37
CA GLY A 21 -0.19 -14.96 0.96
C GLY A 21 1.01 -15.22 0.04
N GLY A 22 2.06 -15.79 0.61
CA GLY A 22 3.24 -16.23 -0.14
C GLY A 22 3.97 -15.09 -0.87
N LEU A 23 4.43 -14.07 -0.12
CA LEU A 23 5.31 -13.03 -0.66
C LEU A 23 6.53 -13.65 -1.34
N THR A 24 6.58 -13.55 -2.67
CA THR A 24 7.70 -14.06 -3.46
C THR A 24 8.70 -12.96 -3.81
N LEU A 25 9.89 -13.36 -4.28
CA LEU A 25 10.86 -12.45 -4.88
C LEU A 25 10.26 -11.66 -6.07
N GLY A 26 9.34 -12.27 -6.80
CA GLY A 26 8.62 -11.60 -7.90
C GLY A 26 7.76 -10.43 -7.41
N ASN A 27 7.05 -10.59 -6.28
CA ASN A 27 6.28 -9.50 -5.68
C ASN A 27 7.19 -8.37 -5.21
N TYR A 28 8.33 -8.73 -4.62
CA TYR A 28 9.32 -7.76 -4.15
C TYR A 28 9.90 -6.92 -5.29
N LEU A 29 10.47 -7.58 -6.30
CA LEU A 29 11.10 -6.90 -7.44
C LEU A 29 10.08 -6.19 -8.35
N GLY A 30 8.88 -6.75 -8.48
CA GLY A 30 7.85 -6.22 -9.37
C GLY A 30 7.11 -5.00 -8.82
N ALA A 31 6.84 -4.98 -7.51
CA ALA A 31 5.99 -3.96 -6.90
C ALA A 31 6.61 -3.31 -5.66
N ILE A 32 6.94 -4.10 -4.62
CA ILE A 32 7.30 -3.56 -3.30
C ILE A 32 8.50 -2.62 -3.38
N LYS A 33 9.59 -3.04 -4.05
CA LYS A 33 10.79 -2.22 -4.20
C LYS A 33 10.49 -0.87 -4.88
N ARG A 34 9.68 -0.88 -5.93
CA ARG A 34 9.29 0.34 -6.66
C ARG A 34 8.44 1.27 -5.80
N PHE A 35 7.55 0.71 -4.99
CA PHE A 35 6.72 1.49 -4.08
C PHE A 35 7.55 2.12 -2.96
N VAL A 36 8.50 1.38 -2.40
CA VAL A 36 9.47 1.92 -1.44
C VAL A 36 10.29 3.05 -2.06
N GLU A 37 10.80 2.90 -3.28
CA GLU A 37 11.55 3.97 -3.95
C GLU A 37 10.69 5.21 -4.26
N MET A 38 9.38 5.02 -4.50
CA MET A 38 8.46 6.10 -4.84
C MET A 38 8.25 7.11 -3.70
N GLN A 39 8.36 6.67 -2.44
CA GLN A 39 8.20 7.56 -1.28
C GLN A 39 9.23 8.71 -1.26
N ASP A 40 10.39 8.53 -1.90
CA ASP A 40 11.48 9.51 -1.93
C ASP A 40 11.38 10.49 -3.11
N THR A 41 10.38 10.34 -3.98
CA THR A 41 10.18 11.20 -5.15
C THR A 41 9.47 12.53 -4.85
N GLY A 42 9.05 12.73 -3.59
CA GLY A 42 8.25 13.89 -3.18
C GLY A 42 6.75 13.77 -3.53
N ILE A 43 6.32 12.60 -4.00
CA ILE A 43 4.92 12.25 -4.24
C ILE A 43 4.37 11.58 -2.98
N GLU A 44 3.19 12.00 -2.54
CA GLU A 44 2.52 11.34 -1.42
C GLU A 44 2.04 9.95 -1.83
N THR A 45 2.39 8.93 -1.05
CA THR A 45 2.11 7.54 -1.38
C THR A 45 1.17 6.93 -0.35
N VAL A 46 0.11 6.29 -0.84
CA VAL A 46 -0.92 5.67 -0.03
C VAL A 46 -1.10 4.23 -0.49
N TYR A 47 -0.84 3.29 0.41
CA TYR A 47 -0.92 1.86 0.19
C TYR A 47 -2.04 1.30 1.05
N CYS A 48 -2.95 0.55 0.42
CA CYS A 48 -4.09 -0.05 1.09
C CYS A 48 -3.99 -1.57 0.97
N VAL A 49 -3.96 -2.27 2.10
CA VAL A 49 -4.12 -3.73 2.11
C VAL A 49 -5.60 -4.03 1.92
N VAL A 50 -5.97 -4.55 0.76
CA VAL A 50 -7.39 -4.72 0.36
C VAL A 50 -7.96 -6.05 0.81
N ASP A 51 -8.05 -6.26 2.13
CA ASP A 51 -8.63 -7.46 2.74
C ASP A 51 -10.12 -7.64 2.42
N MET A 52 -10.91 -6.57 2.31
CA MET A 52 -12.31 -6.64 1.86
C MET A 52 -12.44 -7.06 0.38
N HIS A 53 -11.43 -6.80 -0.46
CA HIS A 53 -11.43 -7.34 -1.82
C HIS A 53 -11.10 -8.84 -1.83
N ALA A 54 -10.32 -9.32 -0.87
CA ALA A 54 -9.95 -10.73 -0.78
C ALA A 54 -11.16 -11.64 -0.43
N ILE A 55 -12.12 -11.14 0.36
CA ILE A 55 -13.32 -11.89 0.78
C ILE A 55 -14.40 -12.02 -0.30
N THR A 56 -14.19 -11.44 -1.48
CA THR A 56 -15.07 -11.67 -2.66
C THR A 56 -15.04 -13.12 -3.13
N VAL A 57 -14.01 -13.87 -2.71
CA VAL A 57 -13.93 -15.33 -2.76
C VAL A 57 -13.71 -15.87 -1.35
N TRP A 58 -13.98 -17.16 -1.13
CA TRP A 58 -13.77 -17.76 0.20
C TRP A 58 -12.31 -17.65 0.64
N GLN A 59 -12.11 -17.24 1.90
CA GLN A 59 -10.81 -17.15 2.55
C GLN A 59 -10.88 -17.86 3.90
N ASP A 60 -9.78 -18.50 4.30
CA ASP A 60 -9.62 -18.92 5.68
C ASP A 60 -9.42 -17.65 6.57
N PRO A 61 -10.27 -17.41 7.58
CA PRO A 61 -10.23 -16.17 8.36
C PRO A 61 -8.92 -15.96 9.13
N GLU A 62 -8.29 -17.02 9.63
CA GLU A 62 -7.03 -16.92 10.35
C GLU A 62 -5.86 -16.66 9.39
N ALA A 63 -5.88 -17.34 8.24
CA ALA A 63 -4.90 -17.14 7.19
C ALA A 63 -4.97 -15.73 6.62
N LEU A 64 -6.17 -15.20 6.31
CA LEU A 64 -6.33 -13.84 5.79
C LEU A 64 -5.75 -12.79 6.77
N ARG A 65 -6.09 -12.90 8.06
CA ARG A 65 -5.54 -12.01 9.10
C ARG A 65 -4.02 -12.08 9.17
N ARG A 66 -3.45 -13.29 9.10
CA ARG A 66 -2.00 -13.50 9.10
C ARG A 66 -1.37 -12.88 7.85
N GLN A 67 -1.92 -13.14 6.67
CA GLN A 67 -1.42 -12.63 5.39
C GLN A 67 -1.47 -11.11 5.29
N THR A 68 -2.52 -10.46 5.78
CA THR A 68 -2.62 -8.99 5.87
C THR A 68 -1.45 -8.41 6.67
N ARG A 69 -1.13 -9.02 7.82
CA ARG A 69 -0.02 -8.59 8.69
C ARG A 69 1.34 -8.90 8.07
N GLU A 70 1.51 -10.07 7.48
CA GLU A 70 2.75 -10.46 6.78
C GLU A 70 3.03 -9.52 5.61
N LEU A 71 2.00 -9.14 4.85
CA LEU A 71 2.13 -8.18 3.77
C LEU A 71 2.61 -6.82 4.28
N ALA A 72 1.94 -6.28 5.31
CA ALA A 72 2.34 -5.01 5.90
C ALA A 72 3.77 -5.06 6.47
N ALA A 73 4.11 -6.13 7.19
CA ALA A 73 5.46 -6.37 7.69
C ALA A 73 6.49 -6.43 6.55
N GLY A 74 6.15 -7.07 5.42
CA GLY A 74 7.00 -7.12 4.23
C GLY A 74 7.29 -5.74 3.64
N TYR A 75 6.30 -4.84 3.60
CA TYR A 75 6.49 -3.45 3.16
C TYR A 75 7.42 -2.68 4.09
N PHE A 76 7.22 -2.77 5.40
CA PHE A 76 8.10 -2.11 6.37
C PHE A 76 9.52 -2.67 6.34
N ALA A 77 9.66 -4.00 6.26
CA ALA A 77 10.96 -4.67 6.13
C ALA A 77 11.70 -4.29 4.84
N ALA A 78 10.97 -4.01 3.76
CA ALA A 78 11.52 -3.52 2.51
C ALA A 78 11.97 -2.05 2.55
N GLY A 79 11.65 -1.31 3.62
CA GLY A 79 12.07 0.09 3.81
C GLY A 79 10.97 1.13 3.60
N LEU A 80 9.68 0.74 3.59
CA LEU A 80 8.59 1.70 3.60
C LEU A 80 8.59 2.48 4.92
N ASN A 81 8.72 3.82 4.87
CA ASN A 81 8.70 4.65 6.06
C ASN A 81 7.27 5.19 6.33
N PRO A 82 6.66 4.88 7.49
CA PRO A 82 5.32 5.38 7.83
C PRO A 82 5.25 6.91 8.02
N GLU A 83 6.38 7.60 8.18
CA GLU A 83 6.43 9.07 8.22
C GLU A 83 6.35 9.70 6.82
N LYS A 84 6.64 8.93 5.75
CA LYS A 84 6.64 9.38 4.36
C LYS A 84 5.47 8.84 3.55
N SER A 85 4.97 7.67 3.94
CA SER A 85 3.94 6.92 3.23
C SER A 85 2.85 6.45 4.17
N ILE A 86 1.61 6.42 3.68
CA ILE A 86 0.49 5.85 4.42
C ILE A 86 0.36 4.38 4.00
N LEU A 87 0.39 3.46 4.98
CA LEU A 87 0.01 2.06 4.78
C LEU A 87 -1.10 1.74 5.77
N PHE A 88 -2.26 1.30 5.26
CA PHE A 88 -3.41 0.98 6.10
C PHE A 88 -4.15 -0.25 5.59
N ASN A 89 -4.94 -0.87 6.47
CA ASN A 89 -5.84 -1.95 6.11
C ASN A 89 -7.18 -1.38 5.65
N GLN A 90 -7.82 -2.00 4.66
CA GLN A 90 -9.07 -1.49 4.12
C GLN A 90 -10.22 -1.54 5.15
N SER A 91 -10.26 -2.58 5.99
CA SER A 91 -11.24 -2.75 7.08
C SER A 91 -10.82 -2.16 8.42
#